data_AF-A0A5A9XSC6-F1
#
_entry.id   AF-A0A5A9XSC6-F1
#
_cell.length_a   1.000
_cell.length_b   1.000
_cell.length_c   1.000
_cell.angle_alpha   90.00
_cell.angle_beta   90.00
_cell.angle_gamma   90.00
#
_symmetry.space_group_name_H-M   'P 1'
#
loop_
_entity.id
_entity.type
_entity.pdbx_description
1 polymer ?
#
loop_
_entity_poly.entity_id
_entity_poly.type
_entity_poly.pdbx_seq_one_letter_code
_entity_poly.pdbx_strand_id
1 'polypeptide(L)'
;MRKRTVRNGLRLILAALLLIVLASFYHVGIADLFSLSDTAEMRLYRLGIFWAAAFGGYGVVLAAFGLVLPGDSRDVQVRILPMFFMVLATVALFFYLLASSFNEPPRPERLQPGDTITI
;
A
#
# COMPACT_ATOMS: atom_id res chain seq x y z
N MET A 1 9.13 -18.31 -18.78
CA MET A 1 9.59 -16.95 -18.33
C MET A 1 8.41 -16.01 -18.05
N ARG A 2 7.43 -15.95 -18.96
CA ARG A 2 6.16 -15.21 -18.85
C ARG A 2 5.51 -15.26 -17.46
N LYS A 3 5.19 -16.45 -16.93
CA LYS A 3 4.44 -16.53 -15.66
C LYS A 3 5.26 -16.07 -14.45
N ARG A 4 6.59 -16.20 -14.48
CA ARG A 4 7.47 -15.73 -13.41
C ARG A 4 7.56 -14.21 -13.39
N THR A 5 7.63 -13.57 -14.55
CA THR A 5 7.61 -12.10 -14.70
C THR A 5 6.29 -11.53 -14.21
N VAL A 6 5.15 -12.11 -14.64
CA VAL A 6 3.82 -11.69 -14.17
C VAL A 6 3.69 -11.84 -12.65
N ARG A 7 4.15 -12.95 -12.09
CA ARG A 7 4.15 -13.18 -10.63
C ARG A 7 4.98 -12.14 -9.89
N ASN A 8 6.16 -11.78 -10.40
CA ASN A 8 6.98 -10.74 -9.78
C ASN A 8 6.31 -9.36 -9.89
N GLY A 9 5.69 -9.05 -11.03
CA GLY A 9 4.88 -7.84 -11.18
C GLY A 9 3.73 -7.77 -10.17
N LEU A 10 2.97 -8.85 -10.01
CA LEU A 10 1.89 -8.93 -9.01
C LEU A 10 2.40 -8.82 -7.56
N ARG A 11 3.59 -9.34 -7.23
CA ARG A 11 4.21 -9.13 -5.91
C ARG A 11 4.54 -7.67 -5.64
N LEU A 12 5.04 -6.96 -6.65
CA LEU A 12 5.34 -5.54 -6.55
C LEU A 12 4.06 -4.71 -6.41
N ILE A 13 3.01 -5.05 -7.15
CA ILE A 13 1.68 -4.44 -7.00
C ILE A 13 1.14 -4.68 -5.59
N LEU A 14 1.26 -5.90 -5.07
CA LEU A 14 0.84 -6.22 -3.70
C LEU A 14 1.63 -5.41 -2.66
N ALA A 15 2.95 -5.32 -2.80
CA ALA A 15 3.79 -4.52 -1.91
C ALA A 15 3.43 -3.03 -1.97
N ALA A 16 3.15 -2.50 -3.17
CA ALA A 16 2.68 -1.14 -3.35
C ALA A 16 1.33 -0.90 -2.65
N LEU A 17 0.36 -1.81 -2.83
CA LEU A 17 -0.95 -1.72 -2.17
C LEU A 17 -0.81 -1.75 -0.64
N LEU A 18 0.04 -2.61 -0.10
CA LEU A 18 0.32 -2.65 1.33
C LEU A 18 0.94 -1.34 1.82
N LEU A 19 1.89 -0.76 1.07
CA LEU A 19 2.46 0.54 1.37
C LEU A 19 1.40 1.66 1.36
N ILE A 20 0.47 1.65 0.40
CA ILE A 20 -0.64 2.61 0.35
C ILE A 20 -1.52 2.46 1.58
N VAL A 21 -1.91 1.24 1.95
CA VAL A 21 -2.72 0.99 3.16
C VAL A 21 -1.98 1.49 4.40
N LEU A 22 -0.69 1.18 4.52
CA LEU A 22 0.12 1.56 5.66
C LEU A 22 0.26 3.09 5.78
N ALA A 23 0.58 3.75 4.66
CA ALA A 23 0.73 5.20 4.62
C ALA A 23 -0.62 5.89 4.86
N SER A 24 -1.71 5.45 4.24
CA SER A 24 -3.01 6.12 4.36
C SER A 24 -3.64 5.97 5.75
N PHE A 25 -3.63 4.76 6.32
CA PHE A 25 -4.40 4.49 7.55
C PHE A 25 -3.54 4.42 8.81
N TYR A 26 -2.24 4.15 8.69
CA TYR A 26 -1.36 3.86 9.84
C TYR A 26 -0.20 4.85 10.00
N HIS A 27 -0.09 5.91 9.19
CA HIS A 27 1.01 6.89 9.29
C HIS A 27 1.13 7.52 10.69
N VAL A 28 0.00 7.88 11.31
CA VAL A 28 -0.04 8.43 12.68
C VAL A 28 0.51 7.41 13.70
N GLY A 29 0.02 6.16 13.64
CA GLY A 29 0.46 5.11 14.57
C GLY A 29 1.94 4.76 14.42
N ILE A 30 2.47 4.83 13.20
CA ILE A 30 3.89 4.63 12.94
C ILE A 30 4.69 5.84 13.44
N ALA A 31 4.21 7.06 13.21
CA ALA A 31 4.85 8.27 13.71
C ALA A 31 4.95 8.26 15.24
N ASP A 32 3.89 7.83 15.92
CA ASP A 32 3.85 7.69 17.38
C ASP A 32 4.84 6.65 17.89
N LEU A 33 4.93 5.49 17.23
CA LEU A 33 5.88 4.43 17.62
C LEU A 33 7.34 4.91 17.57
N PHE A 34 7.65 5.79 16.61
CA PHE A 34 8.98 6.39 16.47
C PHE A 34 9.12 7.76 17.16
N SER A 35 8.09 8.22 17.87
CA SER A 35 8.04 9.55 18.51
C SER A 35 8.43 10.68 17.54
N LEU A 36 7.96 10.58 16.30
CA LEU A 36 8.24 11.55 15.24
C LEU A 36 7.44 12.85 15.46
N SER A 37 8.01 13.99 15.06
CA SER A 37 7.29 15.26 15.02
C SER A 37 6.29 15.29 13.85
N ASP A 38 5.27 16.14 13.93
CA ASP A 38 4.23 16.28 12.89
C ASP A 38 4.84 16.55 11.49
N THR A 39 5.93 17.31 11.43
CA THR A 39 6.65 17.56 10.16
C THR A 39 7.32 16.30 9.60
N ALA A 40 7.81 15.42 10.46
CA ALA A 40 8.42 14.16 10.07
C ALA A 40 7.36 13.12 9.69
N GLU A 41 6.19 13.13 10.34
CA GLU A 41 5.03 12.33 9.97
C GLU A 41 4.56 12.63 8.53
N MET A 42 4.40 13.91 8.19
CA MET A 42 3.98 14.31 6.84
C MET A 42 5.00 13.89 5.76
N ARG A 43 6.30 13.90 6.10
CA ARG A 43 7.37 13.39 5.23
C ARG A 43 7.29 11.88 5.06
N LEU A 44 7.03 11.14 6.14
CA LEU A 44 6.87 9.69 6.11
C LEU A 44 5.69 9.28 5.22
N TYR A 45 4.55 9.96 5.36
CA TYR A 45 3.39 9.76 4.50
C TYR A 45 3.75 9.96 3.02
N ARG A 46 4.35 11.10 2.66
CA ARG A 46 4.76 11.40 1.28
C ARG A 46 5.75 10.38 0.73
N LEU A 47 6.73 9.97 1.54
CA LEU A 47 7.73 8.99 1.14
C LEU A 47 7.08 7.60 0.92
N GLY A 48 6.17 7.20 1.80
CA GLY A 48 5.41 5.96 1.67
C GLY A 48 4.59 5.91 0.38
N ILE A 49 3.86 6.99 0.09
CA ILE A 49 3.10 7.13 -1.16
C ILE A 49 4.01 7.15 -2.40
N PHE A 50 5.17 7.82 -2.33
CA PHE A 50 6.13 7.83 -3.42
C PHE A 50 6.64 6.42 -3.74
N TRP A 51 7.08 5.67 -2.73
CA TRP A 51 7.53 4.29 -2.92
C TRP A 51 6.41 3.37 -3.40
N ALA A 52 5.19 3.54 -2.86
CA ALA A 52 4.03 2.83 -3.36
C ALA A 52 3.81 3.08 -4.86
N ALA A 53 3.84 4.34 -5.30
CA ALA A 53 3.65 4.69 -6.70
C ALA A 53 4.77 4.10 -7.58
N ALA A 54 6.03 4.16 -7.13
CA ALA A 54 7.17 3.59 -7.85
C ALA A 54 7.07 2.06 -8.00
N PHE A 55 6.80 1.34 -6.91
CA PHE A 55 6.63 -0.11 -6.94
C PHE A 55 5.38 -0.54 -7.72
N GLY A 56 4.28 0.20 -7.57
CA GLY A 56 3.02 -0.06 -8.27
C GLY A 56 3.19 0.11 -9.77
N GLY A 57 3.75 1.25 -10.20
CA GLY A 57 4.02 1.53 -11.61
C GLY A 57 4.95 0.48 -12.23
N TYR A 58 6.08 0.18 -11.59
CA TYR A 58 7.00 -0.84 -12.08
C TYR A 58 6.37 -2.24 -12.11
N GLY A 59 5.57 -2.58 -11.10
CA GLY A 59 4.85 -3.86 -11.02
C GLY A 59 3.82 -4.03 -12.14
N VAL A 60 3.06 -2.98 -12.46
CA VAL A 60 2.10 -2.96 -13.58
C VAL A 60 2.82 -3.16 -14.91
N VAL A 61 3.92 -2.44 -15.13
CA VAL A 61 4.75 -2.58 -16.34
C VAL A 61 5.26 -4.02 -16.48
N LEU A 62 5.84 -4.58 -15.42
CA LEU A 62 6.30 -5.98 -15.41
C LEU A 62 5.18 -6.99 -15.67
N ALA A 63 4.00 -6.79 -15.09
CA ALA A 63 2.86 -7.66 -15.31
C ALA A 63 2.36 -7.57 -16.76
N ALA A 64 2.27 -6.36 -17.32
CA ALA A 64 1.84 -6.14 -18.70
C ALA A 64 2.82 -6.75 -19.71
N PHE A 65 4.13 -6.46 -19.59
CA PHE A 65 5.15 -7.07 -20.45
C PHE A 65 5.18 -8.59 -20.29
N GLY A 66 5.05 -9.10 -19.06
CA GLY A 66 4.96 -10.51 -18.78
C GLY A 66 3.81 -11.20 -19.54
N LEU A 67 2.67 -10.52 -19.73
CA LEU A 67 1.53 -11.07 -20.48
C LEU A 67 1.75 -11.13 -21.98
N VAL A 68 2.49 -10.17 -22.55
CA VAL A 68 2.76 -10.02 -24.00
C VAL A 68 3.85 -10.97 -24.49
N LEU A 69 4.80 -11.36 -23.64
CA LEU A 69 5.89 -12.25 -24.06
C LEU A 69 5.40 -13.66 -24.45
N PRO A 70 6.05 -14.33 -25.43
CA PRO A 70 5.73 -15.69 -25.84
C PRO A 70 5.79 -16.69 -24.67
N GLY A 71 4.86 -17.65 -24.66
CA GLY A 71 4.82 -18.71 -23.67
C GLY A 71 5.95 -19.72 -23.87
N ASP A 72 6.58 -20.12 -22.77
CA ASP A 72 7.57 -21.20 -22.75
C ASP A 72 6.94 -22.41 -22.04
N SER A 73 7.13 -23.61 -22.59
CA SER A 73 6.55 -24.89 -22.11
C SER A 73 6.96 -25.23 -20.66
N ARG A 74 8.00 -24.56 -20.13
CA ARG A 74 8.45 -24.69 -18.74
C ARG A 74 7.55 -23.97 -17.70
N ASP A 75 6.53 -23.23 -18.12
CA ASP A 75 5.65 -22.44 -17.23
C ASP A 75 4.43 -23.21 -16.66
N VAL A 76 4.35 -24.55 -16.79
CA VAL A 76 3.18 -25.34 -16.33
C VAL A 76 2.96 -25.27 -14.81
N GLN A 77 4.02 -25.13 -14.01
CA GLN A 77 3.93 -25.14 -12.54
C GLN A 77 3.64 -23.79 -11.87
N VAL A 78 3.68 -22.67 -12.59
CA VAL A 78 3.52 -21.35 -11.94
C VAL A 78 2.02 -21.01 -11.79
N ARG A 79 1.52 -21.06 -10.55
CA ARG A 79 0.16 -20.67 -10.17
C ARG A 79 0.09 -19.16 -9.92
N ILE A 80 -0.59 -18.43 -10.82
CA ILE A 80 -0.82 -16.97 -10.71
C ILE A 80 -2.10 -16.68 -9.90
N LEU A 81 -3.08 -17.59 -9.96
CA LEU A 81 -4.40 -17.43 -9.36
C LEU A 81 -4.38 -17.08 -7.86
N PRO A 82 -3.58 -17.73 -6.98
CA PRO A 82 -3.55 -17.39 -5.56
C PRO A 82 -3.06 -15.96 -5.30
N MET A 83 -2.13 -15.48 -6.12
CA MET A 83 -1.56 -14.14 -5.98
C MET A 83 -2.54 -13.07 -6.46
N PHE A 84 -3.30 -13.37 -7.51
CA PHE A 84 -4.38 -12.50 -7.96
C PHE A 84 -5.45 -12.34 -6.87
N PHE A 85 -5.84 -13.44 -6.21
CA PHE A 85 -6.77 -13.38 -5.08
C PHE A 85 -6.22 -12.55 -3.91
N MET A 86 -4.91 -12.65 -3.61
CA MET A 86 -4.30 -11.79 -2.58
C MET A 86 -4.38 -10.31 -2.95
N VAL A 87 -4.04 -9.94 -4.19
CA VAL A 87 -4.15 -8.55 -4.66
C VAL A 87 -5.61 -8.06 -4.54
N LEU A 88 -6.57 -8.87 -5.00
CA LEU A 88 -7.99 -8.53 -4.91
C LEU A 88 -8.45 -8.37 -3.46
N ALA A 89 -8.03 -9.26 -2.56
CA ALA A 89 -8.32 -9.17 -1.13
C ALA A 89 -7.72 -7.91 -0.50
N THR A 90 -6.50 -7.52 -0.88
CA THR A 90 -5.88 -6.28 -0.39
C THR A 90 -6.59 -5.03 -0.93
N VAL A 91 -7.06 -5.06 -2.18
CA VAL A 91 -7.89 -3.97 -2.73
C VAL A 91 -9.22 -3.87 -1.99
N ALA A 92 -9.89 -5.01 -1.73
CA ALA A 92 -11.12 -5.04 -0.95
C ALA A 92 -10.90 -4.52 0.48
N LEU A 93 -9.78 -4.90 1.11
CA LEU A 93 -9.38 -4.39 2.42
C LEU A 93 -9.17 -2.87 2.39
N PHE A 94 -8.49 -2.35 1.37
CA PHE A 94 -8.30 -0.90 1.19
C PHE A 94 -9.64 -0.16 1.13
N PHE A 95 -10.60 -0.64 0.33
CA PHE A 95 -11.92 -0.02 0.23
C PHE A 95 -12.73 -0.15 1.53
N TYR A 96 -12.61 -1.28 2.22
CA TYR A 96 -13.22 -1.46 3.53
C TYR A 96 -12.70 -0.44 4.55
N LEU A 97 -11.37 -0.28 4.64
CA LEU A 97 -10.74 0.70 5.52
C LEU A 97 -11.08 2.14 5.11
N LEU A 98 -11.17 2.41 3.81
CA LEU A 98 -11.58 3.71 3.31
C LEU A 98 -13.03 4.03 3.73
N ALA A 99 -13.94 3.06 3.57
CA ALA A 99 -15.33 3.20 4.00
C ALA A 99 -15.45 3.37 5.53
N SER A 100 -14.64 2.66 6.31
CA SER A 100 -14.63 2.84 7.77
C SER A 100 -14.08 4.20 8.18
N SER A 101 -13.08 4.74 7.47
CA SER A 101 -12.48 6.04 7.78
C SER A 101 -13.47 7.20 7.66
N PHE A 102 -14.49 7.10 6.81
CA PHE A 102 -15.56 8.10 6.72
C PHE A 102 -16.52 8.08 7.91
N ASN A 103 -16.54 7.00 8.69
CA ASN A 103 -17.41 6.83 9.84
C ASN A 103 -16.65 6.98 11.18
N GLU A 104 -15.34 7.25 11.17
CA GLU A 104 -14.59 7.46 12.41
C GLU A 104 -14.99 8.80 13.04
N PRO A 105 -15.32 8.83 14.35
CA PRO A 105 -15.52 10.09 15.06
C PRO A 105 -14.22 10.91 15.02
N PRO A 106 -14.31 12.26 14.99
CA PRO A 106 -13.13 13.11 14.96
C PRO A 106 -12.23 12.77 16.14
N ARG A 107 -10.97 12.43 15.85
CA ARG A 107 -9.98 12.15 16.89
C ARG A 107 -9.82 13.40 17.75
N PRO A 108 -9.67 13.25 19.09
CA PRO A 108 -9.36 14.38 19.94
C PRO A 108 -8.08 15.03 19.43
N GLU A 109 -8.18 16.31 19.08
CA GLU A 109 -7.09 17.11 18.56
C GLU A 109 -5.93 17.05 19.55
N ARG A 110 -4.72 16.69 19.09
CA ARG A 110 -3.54 16.76 19.94
C ARG A 110 -3.36 18.21 20.34
N LEU A 111 -3.47 18.48 21.64
CA LEU A 111 -3.26 19.81 22.21
C LEU A 111 -1.94 20.37 21.70
N GLN A 112 -2.00 21.48 20.97
CA GLN A 112 -0.80 22.13 20.51
C GLN A 112 -0.14 22.85 21.69
N PRO A 113 1.20 23.01 21.69
CA PRO A 113 1.88 23.79 22.70
C PRO A 113 1.35 25.23 22.71
N GLY A 114 0.50 25.58 23.68
CA GLY A 114 -0.18 26.87 23.77
C GLY A 114 -1.70 26.79 23.96
N ASP A 115 -2.30 25.61 23.77
CA ASP A 115 -3.73 25.42 24.01
C ASP A 115 -4.02 25.32 25.52
N THR A 116 -4.88 26.22 26.01
CA THR A 116 -5.37 26.19 27.39
C THR A 116 -6.54 25.22 27.49
N ILE A 117 -6.46 24.26 28.42
CA ILE A 117 -7.57 23.38 28.76
C ILE A 117 -8.66 24.25 29.41
N THR A 118 -9.67 24.65 28.64
CA THR A 118 -10.91 25.19 29.22
C THR A 118 -11.70 24.01 29.76
N ILE A 119 -11.56 23.77 31.07
CA ILE A 119 -12.34 22.81 31.86
C ILE A 119 -13.74 23.40 32.10
#